data_AF-A0A522TV54-F1
#
_entry.id   AF-A0A522TV54-F1
#
_cell.length_a   1.000
_cell.length_b   1.000
_cell.length_c   1.000
_cell.angle_alpha   90.00
_cell.angle_beta   90.00
_cell.angle_gamma   90.00
#
_symmetry.space_group_name_H-M   'P 1'
#
loop_
_entity.id
_entity.type
_entity.pdbx_description
1 polymer ?
#
loop_
_entity_poly.entity_id
_entity_poly.type
_entity_poly.pdbx_seq_one_letter_code
_entity_poly.pdbx_strand_id
1 'polypeptide(L)' 'LHSTIITSQLPISSWHEAMGDPTLGDAILDRITQNLHRIGLAGESMRKAKNPDPLDPG' A
#
# COMPACT_ATOMS: atom_id res chain seq x y z
N LEU A 1 -15.51 18.25 4.73
CA LEU A 1 -14.63 17.12 5.09
C LEU A 1 -14.04 16.55 3.83
N HIS A 2 -12.71 16.44 3.73
CA HIS A 2 -12.04 15.73 2.65
C HIS A 2 -11.33 14.52 3.25
N SER A 3 -11.57 13.34 2.68
CA SER A 3 -10.89 12.11 3.03
C SER A 3 -10.06 11.65 1.85
N THR A 4 -8.87 11.10 2.13
CA THR A 4 -7.97 10.56 1.11
C THR A 4 -7.75 9.08 1.38
N ILE A 5 -7.90 8.26 0.34
CA ILE A 5 -7.57 6.83 0.39
C ILE A 5 -6.25 6.62 -0.35
N ILE A 6 -5.35 5.89 0.27
CA ILE A 6 -4.04 5.53 -0.28
C ILE A 6 -3.94 4.01 -0.29
N THR A 7 -3.50 3.44 -1.42
CA THR A 7 -3.21 2.01 -1.55
C THR A 7 -1.71 1.83 -1.76
N SER A 8 -1.14 0.80 -1.15
CA SER A 8 0.27 0.47 -1.31
C SER A 8 0.48 -1.02 -1.15
N GLN A 9 1.42 -1.55 -1.94
CA GLN A 9 1.92 -2.91 -1.79
C GLN A 9 3.06 -2.99 -0.75
N LEU A 10 3.56 -1.83 -0.28
CA LEU A 10 4.61 -1.73 0.71
C LEU A 10 4.03 -1.45 2.10
N PRO A 11 4.60 -2.05 3.16
CA PRO A 11 4.28 -1.63 4.52
C PRO A 11 4.69 -0.16 4.73
N ILE A 12 3.95 0.55 5.59
CA ILE A 12 4.15 1.99 5.84
C ILE A 12 5.58 2.31 6.28
N SER A 13 6.22 1.41 7.04
CA SER A 13 7.61 1.55 7.47
C SER A 13 8.61 1.67 6.31
N SER A 14 8.28 1.12 5.14
CA SER A 14 9.13 1.16 3.95
C SER A 14 8.82 2.33 3.03
N TRP A 15 7.81 3.16 3.36
CA TRP A 15 7.42 4.27 2.50
C TRP A 15 8.46 5.39 2.49
N HIS A 16 9.11 5.63 3.65
CA HIS A 16 10.14 6.67 3.77
C HIS A 16 11.31 6.39 2.82
N GLU A 17 11.84 5.18 2.88
CA GLU A 17 12.91 4.71 1.99
C GLU A 17 12.47 4.74 0.50
N ALA A 18 11.24 4.32 0.20
CA ALA A 18 10.72 4.29 -1.16
C ALA A 18 10.56 5.68 -1.81
N MET A 19 10.49 6.76 -1.02
CA MET A 19 10.35 8.13 -1.54
C MET A 19 11.68 8.74 -2.01
N GLY A 20 12.83 8.18 -1.61
CA GLY A 20 14.16 8.57 -2.09
C GLY A 20 14.70 9.90 -1.56
N ASP A 21 13.84 10.81 -1.07
CA ASP A 21 14.23 12.01 -0.33
C ASP A 21 13.78 11.89 1.14
N PRO A 22 14.71 11.84 2.10
CA PRO A 22 14.36 11.66 3.50
C PRO A 22 13.60 12.85 4.10
N THR A 23 13.86 14.08 3.66
CA THR A 23 13.19 15.27 4.18
C THR A 23 11.75 15.32 3.70
N LEU A 24 11.52 15.03 2.41
CA LEU A 24 10.18 14.93 1.86
C LEU A 24 9.43 13.72 2.43
N GLY A 25 10.12 12.59 2.59
CA GLY A 25 9.61 11.38 3.20
C GLY A 25 9.04 11.65 4.59
N ASP A 26 9.83 12.28 5.46
CA ASP A 26 9.40 12.64 6.81
C ASP A 26 8.17 13.55 6.77
N ALA A 27 8.20 14.64 5.98
CA ALA A 27 7.10 15.60 5.92
C ALA A 27 5.79 14.99 5.39
N ILE A 28 5.87 14.08 4.41
CA ILE A 28 4.70 13.39 3.86
C ILE A 28 4.15 12.35 4.84
N LEU A 29 5.03 11.52 5.43
CA LEU A 29 4.62 10.50 6.40
C LEU A 29 3.97 11.15 7.61
N ASP A 30 4.55 12.21 8.17
CA ASP A 30 3.97 12.93 9.31
C ASP A 30 2.52 13.38 9.02
N ARG A 31 2.27 13.90 7.81
CA ARG A 31 0.94 14.37 7.43
C ARG A 31 -0.07 13.22 7.29
N ILE A 32 0.37 12.08 6.76
CA ILE A 32 -0.52 10.95 6.46
C ILE A 32 -0.77 10.10 7.71
N THR A 33 0.25 9.83 8.52
CA THR A 33 0.17 8.88 9.63
C THR A 33 -0.53 9.44 10.86
N GLN A 34 -0.58 10.77 11.03
CA GLN A 34 -1.24 11.41 12.18
C GLN A 34 -2.72 11.02 12.35
N ASN A 35 -3.45 10.74 11.27
CA ASN A 35 -4.88 10.37 11.31
C ASN A 35 -5.23 9.22 10.35
N LEU A 36 -4.32 8.27 10.21
CA LEU A 36 -4.50 7.12 9.32
C LEU A 36 -5.37 6.03 9.98
N HIS A 37 -6.30 5.48 9.21
CA HIS A 37 -6.87 4.17 9.50
C HIS A 37 -6.28 3.11 8.56
N ARG A 38 -5.56 2.13 9.10
CA ARG A 38 -4.88 1.10 8.32
C ARG A 38 -5.76 -0.13 8.15
N ILE A 39 -5.96 -0.55 6.92
CA ILE A 39 -6.61 -1.82 6.57
C ILE A 39 -5.55 -2.71 5.92
N GLY A 40 -5.19 -3.80 6.59
CA GLY A 40 -4.30 -4.82 6.03
C GLY A 40 -5.08 -5.72 5.08
N LEU A 41 -4.66 -5.79 3.81
CA LEU A 41 -5.22 -6.73 2.85
C LEU A 41 -4.29 -7.94 2.72
N ALA A 42 -4.86 -9.13 2.69
CA ALA A 42 -4.16 -10.39 2.54
C ALA A 42 -4.99 -11.33 1.65
N GLY A 43 -4.33 -12.36 1.12
CA GLY A 43 -4.94 -13.33 0.20
C GLY A 43 -4.38 -13.22 -1.21
N GLU A 44 -4.85 -14.12 -2.08
CA GLU A 44 -4.40 -14.17 -3.47
C GLU A 44 -4.97 -13.04 -4.32
N SER A 45 -4.32 -12.80 -5.46
CA SER A 45 -4.80 -11.83 -6.44
C SER A 45 -6.18 -12.21 -6.97
N MET A 46 -7.15 -11.31 -6.79
CA MET A 46 -8.48 -11.45 -7.42
C MET A 46 -8.40 -11.52 -8.95
N ARG A 47 -7.29 -11.10 -9.56
CA ARG A 47 -7.06 -11.26 -11.01
C ARG A 47 -6.85 -12.73 -11.38
N LYS A 48 -6.13 -13.52 -10.55
CA LYS A 48 -5.95 -14.98 -10.72
C LYS A 48 -7.31 -15.69 -10.62
N ALA A 49 -8.15 -15.30 -9.66
CA ALA A 49 -9.49 -15.85 -9.51
C ALA A 49 -10.40 -15.57 -10.73
N LYS A 50 -10.26 -14.40 -11.36
CA LYS A 50 -11.07 -14.01 -12.53
C LYS A 50 -10.53 -14.54 -13.86
N ASN A 51 -9.23 -14.79 -13.95
CA ASN A 51 -8.57 -15.36 -15.12
C ASN A 51 -7.58 -16.43 -14.67
N PRO A 52 -8.07 -17.64 -14.33
CA PRO A 52 -7.20 -18.73 -13.89
C PRO A 52 -6.26 -19.09 -15.03
N ASP A 53 -4.95 -19.08 -14.76
CA ASP A 53 -3.96 -19.56 -15.71
C ASP A 53 -4.14 -21.07 -15.86
N PRO A 54 -4.44 -21.59 -17.08
CA PRO A 54 -4.66 -23.02 -17.29
C PRO A 54 -3.46 -23.89 -16.93
N LEU A 55 -2.27 -23.29 -16.79
CA LEU A 55 -1.02 -23.99 -16.48
C LEU A 55 -0.55 -23.84 -15.03
N ASP A 56 -1.29 -23.09 -14.20
CA ASP A 56 -0.98 -22.93 -12.77
C ASP A 56 -1.79 -23.95 -11.94
N PRO A 57 -1.15 -25.00 -11.37
CA PRO A 57 -1.86 -26.02 -10.59
C PRO A 57 -2.30 -25.55 -9.20
N GLY A 58 -1.92 -24.35 -8.75
CA GLY A 58 -2.17 -23.85 -7.40
C GLY A 58 -1.00 -23.06 -6.86
#